data_AF-A0AAV4ELH4-F1
#
_entry.id   AF-A0AAV4ELH4-F1
#
_cell.length_a   1.000
_cell.length_b   1.000
_cell.length_c   1.000
_cell.angle_alpha   90.00
_cell.angle_beta   90.00
_cell.angle_gamma   90.00
#
_symmetry.space_group_name_H-M   'P 1'
#
loop_
_entity.id
_entity.type
_entity.pdbx_description
1 polymer ?
#
loop_
_entity_poly.entity_id
_entity_poly.type
_entity_poly.pdbx_seq_one_letter_code
_entity_poly.pdbx_strand_id
1 'polypeptide(L)'
;MFQNYPRRLFTWTSPDGNTKNQIDYVLIQQRWKSAISNVGSVPSADCNSDHEMLKATFKIRLRTMKKFQMPIRYDTSNISKEYCIEVSNKFEALNATTEEMRPEELANKAKEIFTEASKHPKTKQQKK
;
A
#
# COMPACT_ATOMS: atom_id res chain seq x y z
N MET A 1 -28.86 19.16 -0.98
CA MET A 1 -28.07 18.04 -1.56
C MET A 1 -27.38 18.58 -2.80
N PHE A 2 -26.14 18.18 -3.10
CA PHE A 2 -25.42 18.73 -4.25
C PHE A 2 -26.08 18.26 -5.55
N GLN A 3 -26.36 19.20 -6.46
CA GLN A 3 -26.81 18.88 -7.81
C GLN A 3 -25.58 18.65 -8.67
N ASN A 4 -25.32 17.39 -9.01
CA ASN A 4 -24.25 17.00 -9.91
C ASN A 4 -24.84 16.53 -11.24
N TYR A 5 -24.09 16.73 -12.32
CA TYR A 5 -24.42 16.14 -13.62
C TYR A 5 -24.45 14.61 -13.49
N PRO A 6 -25.38 13.88 -14.16
CA PRO A 6 -25.54 12.43 -14.01
C PRO A 6 -24.26 11.61 -14.13
N ARG A 7 -23.36 12.01 -15.04
CA ARG A 7 -22.03 11.41 -15.21
C ARG A 7 -21.10 11.45 -13.99
N ARG A 8 -21.44 12.22 -12.96
CA ARG A 8 -20.63 12.42 -11.73
C ARG A 8 -21.20 11.69 -10.51
N LEU A 9 -22.20 10.83 -10.71
CA LEU A 9 -22.91 10.14 -9.63
C LEU A 9 -22.36 8.74 -9.35
N PHE A 10 -21.75 8.08 -10.34
CA PHE A 10 -21.13 6.77 -10.20
C PHE A 10 -19.62 6.89 -9.94
N THR A 11 -19.08 5.89 -9.26
CA THR A 11 -17.66 5.79 -8.90
C THR A 11 -17.01 4.52 -9.44
N TRP A 12 -17.77 3.67 -10.10
CA TRP A 12 -17.29 2.43 -10.69
C TRP A 12 -18.04 2.14 -11.98
N THR A 13 -17.32 1.69 -13.00
CA THR A 13 -17.86 1.23 -14.28
C THR A 13 -17.37 -0.19 -14.54
N SER A 14 -18.28 -1.10 -14.91
CA SER A 14 -17.91 -2.47 -15.23
C SER A 14 -16.95 -2.54 -16.43
N PRO A 15 -16.13 -3.61 -16.55
CA PRO A 15 -15.19 -3.74 -17.66
C PRO A 15 -15.84 -3.72 -19.06
N ASP A 16 -17.11 -4.12 -19.16
CA ASP A 16 -17.90 -4.07 -20.39
C ASP A 16 -18.52 -2.68 -20.67
N GLY A 17 -18.34 -1.70 -19.77
CA GLY A 17 -18.81 -0.33 -19.90
C GLY A 17 -20.30 -0.11 -19.64
N ASN A 18 -21.08 -1.18 -19.46
CA ASN A 18 -22.54 -1.13 -19.44
C ASN A 18 -23.12 -0.79 -18.06
N THR A 19 -22.44 -1.23 -17.00
CA THR A 19 -22.93 -1.09 -15.62
C THR A 19 -22.15 -0.01 -14.90
N LYS A 20 -22.86 0.86 -14.19
CA LYS A 20 -22.27 1.95 -13.41
C LYS A 20 -22.85 1.96 -12.01
N ASN A 21 -21.98 1.97 -11.01
CA ASN A 21 -22.37 1.88 -9.61
C ASN A 21 -21.75 3.00 -8.78
N GLN A 22 -22.41 3.33 -7.66
CA GLN A 22 -21.86 4.20 -6.61
C GLN A 22 -21.43 3.32 -5.43
N ILE A 23 -20.15 3.01 -5.34
CA ILE A 23 -19.60 2.12 -4.29
C ILE A 23 -18.56 2.81 -3.41
N ASP A 24 -18.10 3.99 -3.80
CA ASP A 24 -17.14 4.79 -3.04
C ASP A 24 -17.84 5.96 -2.35
N TYR A 25 -17.47 6.20 -1.10
CA TYR A 25 -18.11 7.20 -0.25
C TYR A 25 -17.09 7.98 0.57
N VAL A 26 -17.30 9.29 0.69
CA VAL A 26 -16.58 10.12 1.66
C VAL A 26 -17.44 10.28 2.89
N LEU A 27 -17.15 9.48 3.93
CA LEU A 27 -17.87 9.53 5.19
C LEU A 27 -17.34 10.68 6.07
N ILE A 28 -18.25 11.43 6.68
CA ILE A 28 -17.93 12.53 7.58
C ILE A 28 -18.84 12.51 8.81
N GLN A 29 -18.32 12.97 9.94
CA GLN A 29 -19.17 13.20 11.12
C GLN A 29 -20.20 14.30 10.82
N GLN A 30 -21.44 14.10 11.30
CA GLN A 30 -22.57 15.01 11.05
C GLN A 30 -22.27 16.48 11.39
N ARG A 31 -21.50 16.74 12.46
CA ARG A 31 -21.13 18.11 12.87
C ARG A 31 -20.34 18.89 11.81
N TRP A 32 -19.69 18.20 10.87
CA TRP A 32 -18.91 18.80 9.80
C TRP A 32 -19.63 18.80 8.45
N LYS A 33 -20.90 18.36 8.38
CA LYS A 33 -21.67 18.29 7.13
C LYS A 33 -21.71 19.63 6.38
N SER A 34 -21.80 20.75 7.11
CA SER A 34 -21.81 22.10 6.56
C SER A 34 -20.47 22.58 6.00
N ALA A 35 -19.37 21.90 6.34
CA ALA A 35 -18.05 22.22 5.79
C ALA A 35 -17.84 21.68 4.38
N ILE A 36 -18.67 20.75 3.91
CA ILE A 36 -18.57 20.19 2.57
C ILE A 36 -19.28 21.15 1.60
N SER A 37 -18.56 21.67 0.61
CA SER A 37 -19.12 22.55 -0.41
C SER A 37 -19.56 21.81 -1.68
N ASN A 38 -18.90 20.69 -1.99
CA ASN A 38 -19.30 19.82 -3.11
C ASN A 38 -18.70 18.41 -2.95
N VAL A 39 -19.38 17.39 -3.48
CA VAL A 39 -18.87 16.03 -3.64
C VAL A 39 -19.37 15.48 -4.97
N GLY A 40 -18.50 14.83 -5.73
CA GLY A 40 -18.89 14.09 -6.94
C GLY A 40 -17.68 13.46 -7.62
N SER A 41 -17.93 12.47 -8.48
CA SER A 41 -16.84 11.85 -9.24
C SER A 41 -16.27 12.79 -10.30
N VAL A 42 -15.07 12.46 -10.77
CA VAL A 42 -14.29 13.19 -11.77
C VAL A 42 -13.98 12.25 -12.93
N PRO A 43 -14.89 12.12 -13.92
CA PRO A 43 -14.74 11.12 -14.99
C PRO A 43 -13.62 11.36 -16.00
N SER A 44 -12.95 12.51 -15.91
CA SER A 44 -11.80 12.84 -16.75
C SER A 44 -10.48 12.60 -16.04
N ALA A 45 -10.51 12.08 -14.80
CA ALA A 45 -9.30 11.66 -14.11
C ALA A 45 -8.90 10.29 -14.64
N ASP A 46 -7.75 10.21 -15.31
CA ASP A 46 -7.19 8.94 -15.76
C ASP A 46 -6.56 8.21 -14.55
N CYS A 47 -7.29 7.23 -14.04
CA CYS A 47 -6.86 6.39 -12.92
C CYS A 47 -6.38 5.00 -13.38
N ASN A 48 -6.45 4.69 -14.69
CA ASN A 48 -6.21 3.37 -15.26
C ASN A 48 -6.87 2.22 -14.44
N SER A 49 -8.09 2.46 -13.96
CA SER A 49 -8.90 1.54 -13.15
C SER A 49 -10.35 1.67 -13.59
N ASP A 50 -11.13 0.62 -13.31
CA ASP A 50 -12.59 0.59 -13.36
C ASP A 50 -13.27 1.58 -12.37
N HIS A 51 -12.52 2.16 -11.44
CA HIS A 51 -12.99 3.20 -10.52
C HIS A 51 -12.79 4.62 -11.06
N GLU A 52 -13.82 5.46 -10.85
CA GLU A 52 -13.78 6.90 -11.08
C GLU A 52 -13.29 7.62 -9.82
N MET A 53 -12.44 8.63 -9.99
CA MET A 53 -11.96 9.42 -8.85
C MET A 53 -13.12 10.17 -8.16
N LEU A 54 -13.36 9.90 -6.88
CA LEU A 54 -14.32 10.65 -6.05
C LEU A 54 -13.67 11.87 -5.40
N LYS A 55 -14.17 13.07 -5.68
CA LYS A 55 -13.64 14.32 -5.12
C LYS A 55 -14.64 14.99 -4.18
N ALA A 56 -14.17 15.34 -2.99
CA ALA A 56 -14.89 16.18 -2.03
C ALA A 56 -14.14 17.49 -1.80
N THR A 57 -14.87 18.61 -1.82
CA THR A 57 -14.34 19.94 -1.53
C THR A 57 -14.81 20.38 -0.15
N PHE A 58 -13.87 20.78 0.70
CA PHE A 58 -14.11 21.21 2.07
C PHE A 58 -13.73 22.68 2.25
N LYS A 59 -14.56 23.42 2.99
CA LYS A 59 -14.27 24.77 3.48
C LYS A 59 -14.07 24.70 4.99
N ILE A 60 -12.82 24.46 5.40
CA ILE A 60 -12.42 24.33 6.81
C ILE A 60 -11.16 25.14 7.10
N ARG A 61 -11.03 25.63 8.34
CA ARG A 61 -9.79 26.22 8.85
C ARG A 61 -9.02 25.15 9.62
N LEU A 62 -7.92 24.68 9.05
CA LEU A 62 -7.05 23.71 9.71
C LEU A 62 -6.21 24.40 10.79
N ARG A 63 -5.97 23.69 11.90
CA ARG A 63 -4.99 24.11 12.89
C ARG A 63 -3.60 23.64 12.45
N THR A 64 -2.60 24.49 12.58
CA THR A 64 -1.20 24.08 12.40
C THR A 64 -0.86 22.99 13.42
N MET A 65 -0.54 21.81 12.92
CA MET A 65 0.08 20.76 13.71
C MET A 65 1.53 21.17 14.00
N LYS A 66 1.99 21.10 15.25
CA LYS A 66 3.43 21.13 15.52
C LYS A 66 4.05 19.99 14.71
N LYS A 67 5.04 20.28 13.87
CA LYS A 67 5.78 19.22 13.18
C LYS A 67 6.28 18.27 14.26
N PHE A 68 5.90 17.00 14.18
CA PHE A 68 6.63 15.98 14.91
C PHE A 68 8.10 16.13 14.51
N GLN A 69 9.03 15.99 15.47
CA GLN A 69 10.44 15.90 15.11
C GLN A 69 10.56 14.87 14.00
N MET A 70 11.07 15.30 12.84
CA MET A 70 11.36 14.37 11.76
C MET A 70 12.19 13.23 12.36
N PRO A 71 11.92 11.96 12.02
CA PRO A 71 12.79 10.88 12.46
C PRO A 71 14.23 11.25 12.10
N ILE A 72 15.11 11.20 13.10
CA ILE A 72 16.52 11.51 12.93
C ILE A 72 17.03 10.56 11.84
N ARG A 73 17.48 11.13 10.73
CA ARG A 73 18.23 10.37 9.73
C ARG A 73 19.62 10.15 10.31
N TYR A 74 19.92 8.90 10.66
CA TYR A 74 21.27 8.53 11.04
C TYR A 74 22.17 8.61 9.80
N ASP A 75 23.31 9.26 9.94
CA ASP A 75 24.35 9.21 8.94
C ASP A 75 24.95 7.80 8.93
N THR A 76 24.71 7.06 7.86
CA THR A 76 25.21 5.70 7.69
C THR A 76 26.60 5.66 7.07
N SER A 77 27.18 6.81 6.67
CA SER A 77 28.49 6.86 6.02
C SER A 77 29.64 6.43 6.94
N ASN A 78 29.44 6.54 8.26
CA ASN A 78 30.47 6.32 9.27
C ASN A 78 30.14 5.15 10.23
N ILE A 79 29.33 4.19 9.77
CA ILE A 79 29.08 2.96 10.54
C ILE A 79 30.37 2.12 10.52
N SER A 80 30.90 1.80 11.70
CA SER A 80 32.09 0.94 11.82
C SER A 80 31.83 -0.44 11.18
N LYS A 81 32.86 -1.00 10.53
CA LYS A 81 32.86 -2.37 10.02
C LYS A 81 32.61 -3.40 11.14
N GLU A 82 32.94 -3.07 12.39
CA GLU A 82 32.64 -3.92 13.55
C GLU A 82 31.13 -4.06 13.81
N TYR A 83 30.34 -3.09 13.32
CA TYR A 83 28.87 -3.11 13.37
C TYR A 83 28.24 -3.67 12.09
N CYS A 84 29.03 -4.00 11.07
CA CYS A 84 28.57 -4.79 9.93
C CYS A 84 28.34 -6.23 10.41
N ILE A 85 27.17 -6.48 10.98
CA ILE A 85 26.65 -7.84 11.07
C ILE A 85 26.43 -8.27 9.62
N GLU A 86 27.09 -9.34 9.21
CA GLU A 86 26.82 -9.98 7.93
C GLU A 86 25.37 -10.50 7.99
N VAL A 87 24.45 -9.73 7.41
CA VAL A 87 23.07 -10.16 7.24
C VAL A 87 23.09 -11.16 6.10
N SER A 88 23.41 -12.42 6.41
CA SER A 88 23.15 -13.53 5.50
C SER A 88 21.65 -13.47 5.17
N ASN A 89 21.32 -13.12 3.93
CA ASN A 89 19.92 -12.98 3.55
C ASN A 89 19.28 -14.37 3.68
N LYS A 90 18.27 -14.49 4.55
CA LYS A 90 17.54 -15.76 4.72
C LYS A 90 16.94 -16.26 3.39
N PHE A 91 16.81 -15.37 2.42
CA PHE A 91 16.28 -15.62 1.09
C PHE A 91 17.36 -15.78 0.02
N GLU A 92 18.64 -15.87 0.38
CA GLU A 92 19.71 -16.13 -0.60
C GLU A 92 19.49 -17.47 -1.34
N ALA A 93 18.92 -18.46 -0.65
CA ALA A 93 18.46 -19.71 -1.27
C ALA A 93 17.37 -19.51 -2.35
N LEU A 94 16.62 -18.40 -2.31
CA LEU A 94 15.65 -18.04 -3.36
C LEU A 94 16.32 -17.40 -4.59
N ASN A 95 17.57 -16.95 -4.48
CA ASN A 95 18.33 -16.46 -5.65
C ASN A 95 18.89 -17.61 -6.50
N ALA A 96 18.75 -18.87 -6.07
CA ALA A 96 19.20 -20.05 -6.81
C ALA A 96 18.33 -20.40 -8.03
N THR A 97 17.43 -19.51 -8.44
CA THR A 97 16.53 -19.66 -9.60
C THR A 97 16.84 -18.58 -10.63
N THR A 98 18.08 -18.57 -11.14
CA THR A 98 18.46 -17.80 -12.34
C THR A 98 18.24 -18.57 -13.65
N GLU A 99 17.83 -19.84 -13.57
CA GLU A 99 17.52 -20.68 -14.74
C GLU A 99 16.00 -20.80 -14.93
N GLU A 100 15.53 -20.72 -16.18
CA GLU A 100 14.10 -20.88 -16.55
C GLU A 100 13.63 -22.31 -16.29
N MET A 101 13.28 -22.60 -15.04
CA MET A 101 12.73 -23.89 -14.61
C MET A 101 11.21 -23.90 -14.74
N ARG A 102 10.62 -25.08 -14.97
CA ARG A 102 9.16 -25.22 -15.04
C ARG A 102 8.52 -24.97 -13.66
N PRO A 103 7.26 -24.51 -13.59
CA PRO A 103 6.59 -24.19 -12.32
C PRO A 103 6.60 -25.32 -11.28
N GLU A 104 6.52 -26.57 -11.72
CA GLU A 104 6.54 -27.74 -10.84
C GLU A 104 7.92 -27.97 -10.18
N GLU A 105 9.00 -27.72 -10.93
CA GLU A 105 10.38 -27.87 -10.46
C GLU A 105 10.70 -26.78 -9.43
N LEU A 106 10.22 -25.55 -9.67
CA LEU A 106 10.30 -24.45 -8.72
C LEU A 106 9.59 -24.77 -7.40
N ALA A 107 8.39 -25.36 -7.48
CA ALA A 107 7.61 -25.73 -6.30
C ALA A 107 8.31 -26.82 -5.45
N ASN A 108 8.95 -27.80 -6.10
CA ASN A 108 9.69 -28.85 -5.40
C ASN A 108 10.97 -28.30 -4.75
N LYS A 109 11.73 -27.45 -5.46
CA LYS A 109 12.92 -26.78 -4.92
C LYS A 109 12.59 -25.89 -3.73
N ALA A 110 11.47 -25.16 -3.79
CA ALA A 110 11.00 -24.36 -2.67
C ALA A 110 10.68 -25.23 -1.44
N LYS A 111 10.01 -26.38 -1.62
CA LYS A 111 9.72 -27.32 -0.53
C LYS A 111 11.01 -27.83 0.14
N GLU A 112 12.02 -28.20 -0.64
CA GLU A 112 13.30 -28.65 -0.12
C GLU A 112 13.95 -27.58 0.77
N ILE A 113 14.05 -26.35 0.28
CA ILE A 113 14.61 -25.20 1.02
C ILE A 113 13.86 -25.01 2.36
N PHE A 114 12.53 -25.07 2.35
CA PHE A 114 11.74 -24.93 3.58
C PHE A 114 11.99 -26.07 4.58
N THR A 115 12.08 -27.31 4.10
CA THR A 115 12.35 -28.46 4.97
C THR A 115 13.75 -28.41 5.59
N GLU A 116 14.75 -27.97 4.84
CA GLU A 116 16.11 -27.80 5.31
C GLU A 116 16.21 -26.68 6.34
N ALA A 117 15.61 -25.52 6.06
CA ALA A 117 15.55 -24.40 7.00
C ALA A 117 14.86 -24.76 8.33
N SER A 118 13.89 -25.67 8.30
CA SER A 118 13.20 -26.14 9.50
C SER A 118 14.05 -27.06 10.40
N LYS A 119 15.11 -27.70 9.87
CA LYS A 119 16.00 -28.56 10.65
C LYS A 119 16.96 -27.78 11.55
N HIS A 120 17.18 -26.50 11.26
CA HIS A 120 18.05 -25.61 12.03
C HIS A 120 17.29 -24.42 12.63
N PRO A 121 16.40 -24.65 13.62
CA PRO A 121 15.67 -23.57 14.26
C PRO A 121 16.63 -22.67 15.06
N LYS A 122 16.65 -21.37 14.76
CA LYS A 122 17.41 -20.40 15.56
C LYS A 122 16.77 -20.24 16.94
N THR A 123 17.52 -20.56 18.00
CA THR A 123 17.12 -20.27 19.38
C THR A 123 17.14 -18.76 19.63
N LYS A 124 16.10 -18.23 20.29
CA LYS A 124 16.06 -16.83 20.72
C LYS A 124 17.20 -16.58 21.70
N GLN A 125 18.12 -15.69 21.35
CA GLN A 125 19.06 -15.15 22.33
C GLN A 125 18.27 -14.32 23.36
N GLN A 126 18.45 -14.63 24.65
CA GLN A 126 17.85 -13.86 25.74
C GLN A 126 18.45 -12.45 25.73
N LYS A 127 17.58 -11.44 25.72
CA LYS A 127 17.99 -10.03 25.85
C LYS A 127 18.51 -9.83 27.27
N LYS A 128 19.75 -9.35 27.41
CA LYS A 128 20.26 -8.74 28.65
C LYS A 128 19.61 -7.38 28.87
#